data_AF-A0A953B1N5-F1
#
_entry.id   AF-A0A953B1N5-F1
#
_cell.length_a   1.000
_cell.length_b   1.000
_cell.length_c   1.000
_cell.angle_alpha   90.00
_cell.angle_beta   90.00
_cell.angle_gamma   90.00
#
_symmetry.space_group_name_H-M   'P 1'
#
loop_
_entity.id
_entity.type
_entity.pdbx_description
1 polymer ?
#
loop_
_entity_poly.entity_id
_entity_poly.type
_entity_poly.pdbx_seq_one_letter_code
_entity_poly.pdbx_strand_id
1 'polypeptide(L)'
;MRRRAPCPAAQGLALALALAGAPAAAQPVTLDGITFSDELGGFSISGGSGHGTLDDPFVVDEEVTGPQAPILVIEGLSATFRNRVGTQHLTGLALRKRVTNRTGFVWESYNLELREVEEAHSPYGDGLSFGQASQVWRPFPSDRFRTARITDEPVDTVTFTDGAVMPGQTV
;
A
#
# COMPACT_ATOMS: atom_id res chain seq x y z
N MET A 1 -37.72 38.07 -65.65
CA MET A 1 -37.98 37.49 -64.30
C MET A 1 -37.05 36.29 -64.09
N ARG A 2 -35.93 36.46 -63.37
CA ARG A 2 -34.97 35.38 -63.09
C ARG A 2 -35.00 35.03 -61.59
N ARG A 3 -35.26 33.76 -61.30
CA ARG A 3 -35.33 33.17 -59.95
C ARG A 3 -33.93 33.06 -59.35
N ARG A 4 -33.76 33.42 -58.07
CA ARG A 4 -32.55 33.13 -57.27
C ARG A 4 -32.82 31.93 -56.37
N ALA A 5 -31.91 30.96 -56.37
CA ALA A 5 -31.90 29.81 -55.47
C ALA A 5 -31.19 30.16 -54.14
N PRO A 6 -31.56 29.55 -53.00
CA PRO A 6 -30.85 29.71 -51.73
C PRO A 6 -29.75 28.66 -51.53
N CYS A 7 -28.68 29.10 -50.85
CA CYS A 7 -27.49 28.36 -50.44
C CYS A 7 -27.78 27.51 -49.17
N PRO A 8 -27.27 26.27 -49.02
CA PRO A 8 -27.43 25.54 -47.78
C PRO A 8 -26.29 25.86 -46.80
N ALA A 9 -26.65 26.19 -45.57
CA ALA A 9 -25.71 26.32 -44.46
C ALA A 9 -25.35 24.93 -43.92
N ALA A 10 -24.06 24.59 -43.91
CA ALA A 10 -23.54 23.39 -43.28
C ALA A 10 -23.42 23.60 -41.76
N GLN A 11 -24.23 22.89 -40.97
CA GLN A 11 -24.08 22.80 -39.52
C GLN A 11 -23.04 21.71 -39.19
N GLY A 12 -21.89 22.13 -38.68
CA GLY A 12 -20.86 21.23 -38.15
C GLY A 12 -21.21 20.78 -36.73
N LEU A 13 -21.35 19.47 -36.53
CA LEU A 13 -21.51 18.84 -35.22
C LEU A 13 -20.12 18.71 -34.57
N ALA A 14 -19.85 19.48 -33.51
CA ALA A 14 -18.62 19.38 -32.74
C ALA A 14 -18.74 18.22 -31.73
N LEU A 15 -17.94 17.17 -31.92
CA LEU A 15 -17.83 16.03 -31.00
C LEU A 15 -16.82 16.39 -29.91
N ALA A 16 -17.29 16.67 -28.69
CA ALA A 16 -16.42 16.88 -27.53
C ALA A 16 -15.91 15.53 -27.02
N LEU A 17 -14.64 15.22 -27.23
CA LEU A 17 -13.97 14.10 -26.57
C LEU A 17 -13.77 14.45 -25.09
N ALA A 18 -14.53 13.79 -24.21
CA ALA A 18 -14.25 13.78 -22.79
C ALA A 18 -13.01 12.90 -22.54
N LEU A 19 -11.85 13.54 -22.31
CA LEU A 19 -10.67 12.87 -21.77
C LEU A 19 -10.95 12.50 -20.31
N ALA A 20 -11.37 11.26 -20.07
CA ALA A 20 -11.30 10.68 -18.73
C ALA A 20 -9.81 10.50 -18.38
N GLY A 21 -9.27 11.39 -17.55
CA GLY A 21 -7.93 11.22 -16.99
C GLY A 21 -7.91 9.98 -16.11
N ALA A 22 -7.18 8.95 -16.52
CA ALA A 22 -6.80 7.89 -15.59
C ALA A 22 -6.02 8.53 -14.44
N PRO A 23 -6.26 8.14 -13.17
CA PRO A 23 -5.42 8.60 -12.08
C PRO A 23 -3.98 8.21 -12.42
N ALA A 24 -3.06 9.16 -12.33
CA ALA A 24 -1.64 8.87 -12.50
C ALA A 24 -1.27 7.83 -11.44
N ALA A 25 -0.80 6.66 -11.87
CA ALA A 25 -0.24 5.67 -10.96
C ALA A 25 0.85 6.38 -10.13
N ALA A 26 0.75 6.30 -8.82
CA ALA A 26 1.76 6.88 -7.95
C ALA A 26 3.11 6.20 -8.23
N GLN A 27 4.17 7.00 -8.33
CA GLN A 27 5.50 6.44 -8.61
C GLN A 27 5.99 5.62 -7.41
N PRO A 28 6.75 4.54 -7.66
CA PRO A 28 7.43 3.81 -6.59
C PRO A 28 8.30 4.74 -5.75
N VAL A 29 8.42 4.43 -4.46
CA VAL A 29 9.29 5.17 -3.53
C VAL A 29 10.46 4.26 -3.16
N THR A 30 11.68 4.72 -3.44
CA THR A 30 12.91 4.02 -3.04
C THR A 30 13.57 4.71 -1.85
N LEU A 31 13.73 3.99 -0.76
CA LEU A 31 14.38 4.43 0.48
C LEU A 31 15.53 3.48 0.80
N ASP A 32 16.77 4.00 0.85
CA ASP A 32 17.92 3.23 1.31
C ASP A 32 18.15 1.87 0.60
N GLY A 33 17.76 1.81 -0.69
CA GLY A 33 17.87 0.62 -1.53
C GLY A 33 16.69 -0.36 -1.43
N ILE A 34 15.63 -0.02 -0.68
CA ILE A 34 14.35 -0.72 -0.70
C ILE A 34 13.35 0.09 -1.51
N THR A 35 12.65 -0.56 -2.45
CA THR A 35 11.60 0.08 -3.24
C THR A 35 10.23 -0.41 -2.79
N PHE A 36 9.31 0.52 -2.63
CA PHE A 36 7.91 0.30 -2.30
C PHE A 36 7.04 0.72 -3.49
N SER A 37 6.16 -0.17 -3.96
CA SER A 37 5.28 0.08 -5.11
C SER A 37 3.86 -0.43 -4.90
N ASP A 38 2.90 0.26 -5.52
CA ASP A 38 1.57 -0.27 -5.82
C ASP A 38 1.54 -0.72 -7.29
N GLU A 39 1.59 -2.02 -7.53
CA GLU A 39 1.65 -2.58 -8.90
C GLU A 39 0.29 -3.05 -9.42
N LEU A 40 -0.63 -3.36 -8.51
CA LEU A 40 -1.95 -3.91 -8.85
C LEU A 40 -3.08 -2.89 -8.64
N GLY A 41 -2.78 -1.72 -8.07
CA GLY A 41 -3.72 -0.68 -7.76
C GLY A 41 -4.44 -0.88 -6.43
N GLY A 42 -5.35 0.04 -6.13
CA GLY A 42 -6.13 0.03 -4.90
C GLY A 42 -5.59 0.97 -3.82
N PHE A 43 -4.38 1.49 -4.00
CA PHE A 43 -3.86 2.58 -3.18
C PHE A 43 -2.94 3.51 -4.00
N SER A 44 -2.29 4.43 -3.32
CA SER A 44 -1.21 5.24 -3.89
C SER A 44 -0.18 5.49 -2.79
N ILE A 45 1.09 5.58 -3.18
CA ILE A 45 2.17 5.96 -2.28
C ILE A 45 2.46 7.45 -2.50
N SER A 46 2.22 8.26 -1.47
CA SER A 46 2.38 9.72 -1.53
C SER A 46 3.78 10.18 -1.07
N GLY A 47 4.53 9.29 -0.43
CA GLY A 47 5.89 9.55 0.02
C GLY A 47 6.44 8.46 0.93
N GLY A 48 7.68 8.66 1.37
CA GLY A 48 8.28 7.86 2.40
C GLY A 48 9.57 8.46 2.96
N SER A 49 10.03 7.94 4.08
CA SER A 49 11.23 8.41 4.78
C SER A 49 11.84 7.34 5.68
N GLY A 50 13.00 7.63 6.28
CA GLY A 50 13.68 6.77 7.24
C GLY A 50 14.66 5.78 6.60
N HIS A 51 15.37 5.03 7.43
CA HIS A 51 16.45 4.11 7.03
C HIS A 51 16.17 2.65 7.45
N GLY A 52 14.94 2.30 7.84
CA GLY A 52 14.54 0.92 8.14
C GLY A 52 15.17 0.31 9.40
N THR A 53 15.69 1.13 10.30
CA THR A 53 16.20 0.70 11.62
C THR A 53 15.09 0.81 12.68
N LEU A 54 15.32 0.30 13.90
CA LEU A 54 14.33 0.47 14.96
C LEU A 54 14.16 1.95 15.37
N ASP A 55 15.25 2.70 15.49
CA ASP A 55 15.19 4.10 15.90
C ASP A 55 14.75 5.03 14.76
N ASP A 56 14.88 4.57 13.52
CA ASP A 56 14.46 5.29 12.31
C ASP A 56 13.85 4.30 11.30
N PRO A 57 12.59 3.88 11.53
CA PRO A 57 11.90 2.93 10.66
C PRO A 57 11.65 3.54 9.30
N PHE A 58 11.50 2.71 8.27
CA PHE A 58 10.87 3.18 7.04
C PHE A 58 9.45 3.61 7.36
N VAL A 59 9.09 4.83 6.97
CA VAL A 59 7.72 5.33 7.03
C VAL A 59 7.23 5.41 5.60
N VAL A 60 6.13 4.73 5.28
CA VAL A 60 5.50 4.75 3.94
C VAL A 60 4.12 5.37 4.08
N ASP A 61 3.87 6.44 3.32
CA ASP A 61 2.61 7.19 3.33
C ASP A 61 1.68 6.69 2.21
N GLU A 62 0.63 5.96 2.58
CA GLU A 62 -0.31 5.32 1.65
C GLU A 62 -1.68 6.01 1.67
N GLU A 63 -2.34 6.09 0.51
CA GLU A 63 -3.76 6.47 0.40
C GLU A 63 -4.56 5.33 -0.24
N VAL A 64 -5.33 4.60 0.56
CA VAL A 64 -6.11 3.45 0.06
C VAL A 64 -7.45 3.92 -0.50
N THR A 65 -7.68 3.65 -1.78
CA THR A 65 -8.86 4.10 -2.54
C THR A 65 -9.75 2.95 -3.00
N GLY A 66 -9.19 1.75 -3.15
CA GLY A 66 -9.87 0.56 -3.65
C GLY A 66 -10.53 -0.28 -2.55
N PRO A 67 -11.60 -1.03 -2.87
CA PRO A 67 -12.35 -1.78 -1.86
C PRO A 67 -11.76 -3.15 -1.47
N GLN A 68 -10.63 -3.63 -2.01
CA GLN A 68 -10.08 -4.95 -1.66
C GLN A 68 -8.55 -4.99 -1.61
N ALA A 69 -8.04 -5.68 -0.58
CA ALA A 69 -6.65 -6.13 -0.34
C ALA A 69 -5.57 -5.52 -1.25
N PRO A 70 -5.24 -4.21 -1.08
CA PRO A 70 -4.14 -3.61 -1.83
C PRO A 70 -2.82 -4.33 -1.52
N ILE A 71 -1.99 -4.55 -2.54
CA ILE A 71 -0.71 -5.24 -2.41
C ILE A 71 0.43 -4.23 -2.50
N LEU A 72 1.13 -4.06 -1.37
CA LEU A 72 2.39 -3.35 -1.33
C LEU A 72 3.52 -4.29 -1.74
N VAL A 73 4.14 -4.00 -2.89
CA VAL A 73 5.35 -4.72 -3.34
C VAL A 73 6.57 -4.07 -2.68
N ILE A 74 7.46 -4.91 -2.14
CA ILE A 74 8.71 -4.49 -1.50
C ILE A 74 9.87 -5.19 -2.19
N GLU A 75 10.70 -4.41 -2.88
CA GLU A 75 11.89 -4.91 -3.58
C GLU A 75 13.18 -4.48 -2.87
N GLY A 76 14.26 -5.24 -3.08
CA GLY A 76 15.60 -4.93 -2.55
C GLY A 76 15.95 -5.60 -1.21
N LEU A 77 15.00 -6.33 -0.60
CA LEU A 77 15.22 -7.11 0.61
C LEU A 77 16.12 -8.32 0.31
N SER A 78 17.43 -8.13 0.37
CA SER A 78 18.44 -9.13 0.03
C SER A 78 19.46 -9.32 1.15
N ALA A 79 20.34 -10.32 1.04
CA ALA A 79 21.44 -10.52 2.00
C ALA A 79 22.38 -9.29 2.10
N THR A 80 22.49 -8.50 1.03
CA THR A 80 23.28 -7.26 1.00
C THR A 80 22.64 -6.15 1.83
N PHE A 81 21.31 -6.14 1.95
CA PHE A 81 20.57 -5.17 2.77
C PHE A 81 20.79 -5.39 4.28
N ARG A 82 21.07 -6.64 4.67
CA ARG A 82 21.37 -7.10 6.05
C ARG A 82 20.21 -6.88 7.03
N ASN A 83 20.45 -7.27 8.29
CA ASN A 83 19.53 -7.04 9.39
C ASN A 83 19.74 -5.65 10.02
N ARG A 84 18.73 -4.78 9.93
CA ARG A 84 18.71 -3.44 10.53
C ARG A 84 17.93 -3.35 11.84
N VAL A 85 17.42 -4.48 12.33
CA VAL A 85 16.53 -4.58 13.50
C VAL A 85 17.12 -5.40 14.66
N GLY A 86 18.38 -5.83 14.56
CA GLY A 86 19.12 -6.49 15.64
C GLY A 86 18.58 -7.87 16.04
N THR A 87 17.84 -8.54 15.15
CA THR A 87 17.31 -9.90 15.40
C THR A 87 18.22 -10.98 14.83
N GLN A 88 17.91 -12.25 15.10
CA GLN A 88 18.63 -13.42 14.58
C GLN A 88 18.50 -13.64 13.06
N HIS A 89 17.60 -12.95 12.37
CA HIS A 89 17.34 -13.11 10.93
C HIS A 89 18.49 -12.55 10.08
N LEU A 90 18.75 -13.15 8.90
CA LEU A 90 19.78 -12.69 7.97
C LEU A 90 19.53 -11.26 7.46
N THR A 91 18.28 -10.96 7.15
CA THR A 91 17.82 -9.66 6.67
C THR A 91 16.58 -9.25 7.45
N GLY A 92 16.39 -7.95 7.67
CA GLY A 92 15.22 -7.44 8.37
C GLY A 92 15.23 -5.92 8.43
N LEU A 93 14.06 -5.31 8.38
CA LEU A 93 13.84 -3.88 8.47
C LEU A 93 12.69 -3.58 9.42
N ALA A 94 12.66 -2.35 9.91
CA ALA A 94 11.53 -1.82 10.65
C ALA A 94 10.68 -0.95 9.71
N LEU A 95 9.37 -1.22 9.65
CA LEU A 95 8.42 -0.53 8.80
C LEU A 95 7.29 0.07 9.66
N ARG A 96 6.94 1.32 9.38
CA ARG A 96 5.73 2.00 9.83
C ARG A 96 4.92 2.37 8.60
N LYS A 97 3.69 1.90 8.56
CA LYS A 97 2.72 2.36 7.57
C LYS A 97 1.99 3.58 8.12
N ARG A 98 1.80 4.61 7.30
CA ARG A 98 0.86 5.70 7.56
C ARG A 98 -0.19 5.63 6.47
N VAL A 99 -1.37 5.13 6.79
CA VAL A 99 -2.38 4.73 5.81
C VAL A 99 -3.60 5.62 5.95
N THR A 100 -3.90 6.39 4.91
CA THR A 100 -5.10 7.22 4.84
C THR A 100 -6.23 6.45 4.19
N ASN A 101 -7.35 6.34 4.91
CA ASN A 101 -8.58 5.76 4.40
C ASN A 101 -9.23 6.74 3.41
N ARG A 102 -8.98 6.57 2.11
CA ARG A 102 -9.72 7.27 1.05
C ARG A 102 -10.89 6.45 0.52
N THR A 103 -11.27 5.38 1.21
CA THR A 103 -12.47 4.62 0.90
C THR A 103 -13.70 5.35 1.47
N GLY A 104 -14.88 5.07 0.91
CA GLY A 104 -16.16 5.59 1.40
C GLY A 104 -16.68 4.88 2.65
N PHE A 105 -15.91 3.95 3.24
CA PHE A 105 -16.34 3.06 4.31
C PHE A 105 -15.45 3.19 5.55
N VAL A 106 -16.03 2.91 6.72
CA VAL A 106 -15.27 2.85 7.99
C VAL A 106 -14.48 1.53 8.02
N TRP A 107 -13.21 1.59 8.42
CA TRP A 107 -12.41 0.39 8.67
C TRP A 107 -12.46 0.01 10.14
N GLU A 108 -13.09 -1.10 10.48
CA GLU A 108 -13.15 -1.65 11.85
C GLU A 108 -11.97 -2.60 12.15
N SER A 109 -11.23 -2.97 11.11
CA SER A 109 -10.01 -3.77 11.21
C SER A 109 -9.04 -3.41 10.09
N TYR A 110 -7.76 -3.69 10.29
CA TYR A 110 -6.74 -3.59 9.27
C TYR A 110 -5.87 -4.84 9.30
N ASN A 111 -5.81 -5.57 8.18
CA ASN A 111 -5.12 -6.86 8.09
C ASN A 111 -3.93 -6.74 7.15
N LEU A 112 -2.81 -7.30 7.59
CA LEU A 112 -1.59 -7.44 6.81
C LEU A 112 -1.25 -8.92 6.70
N GLU A 113 -0.79 -9.33 5.52
CA GLU A 113 -0.24 -10.64 5.25
C GLU A 113 1.07 -10.46 4.48
N LEU A 114 2.09 -11.26 4.80
CA LEU A 114 3.31 -11.34 4.00
C LEU A 114 3.20 -12.50 3.00
N ARG A 115 3.67 -12.26 1.78
CA ARG A 115 3.74 -13.26 0.71
C ARG A 115 4.95 -13.01 -0.16
N GLU A 116 5.62 -14.09 -0.57
CA GLU A 116 6.60 -14.05 -1.68
C GLU A 116 5.89 -14.21 -3.02
N VAL A 117 4.84 -15.03 -3.06
CA VAL A 117 4.04 -15.33 -4.26
C VAL A 117 2.61 -14.86 -4.03
N GLU A 118 2.11 -13.98 -4.91
CA GLU A 118 0.79 -13.33 -4.76
C GLU A 118 -0.35 -14.32 -4.45
N GLU A 119 -0.41 -15.43 -5.19
CA GLU A 119 -1.50 -16.42 -5.11
C GLU A 119 -1.30 -17.49 -4.01
N ALA A 120 -0.20 -17.45 -3.25
CA ALA A 120 0.11 -18.44 -2.22
C ALA A 120 0.39 -17.79 -0.86
N HIS A 121 -0.13 -18.42 0.20
CA HIS A 121 0.23 -18.05 1.55
C HIS A 121 1.72 -18.30 1.83
N SER A 122 2.33 -17.44 2.65
CA SER A 122 3.68 -17.62 3.21
C SER A 122 3.71 -18.83 4.16
N PRO A 123 4.37 -19.95 3.80
CA PRO A 123 4.59 -21.05 4.74
C PRO A 123 5.90 -20.86 5.50
N TYR A 124 6.07 -21.51 6.65
CA TYR A 124 7.31 -21.53 7.44
C TYR A 124 8.64 -21.59 6.66
N GLY A 125 8.65 -22.32 5.53
CA GLY A 125 9.85 -22.62 4.75
C GLY A 125 10.34 -21.52 3.80
N ASP A 126 9.55 -20.47 3.55
CA ASP A 126 9.95 -19.38 2.63
C ASP A 126 10.86 -18.34 3.31
N GLY A 127 10.89 -18.33 4.65
CA GLY A 127 11.72 -17.44 5.45
C GLY A 127 11.16 -16.04 5.63
N LEU A 128 9.94 -15.76 5.15
CA LEU A 128 9.21 -14.55 5.50
C LEU A 128 8.63 -14.67 6.90
N SER A 129 8.58 -13.55 7.62
CA SER A 129 7.80 -13.44 8.85
C SER A 129 7.71 -11.99 9.30
N PHE A 130 6.76 -11.70 10.17
CA PHE A 130 6.76 -10.46 10.94
C PHE A 130 7.77 -10.49 12.10
N GLY A 131 9.00 -10.96 11.85
CA GLY A 131 10.04 -11.11 12.88
C GLY A 131 9.73 -12.22 13.87
N GLN A 132 9.39 -13.42 13.37
CA GLN A 132 9.12 -14.59 14.21
C GLN A 132 10.30 -14.87 15.16
N ALA A 133 9.99 -15.38 16.36
CA ALA A 133 10.97 -15.57 17.44
C ALA A 133 11.70 -14.29 17.93
N SER A 134 11.28 -13.09 17.51
CA SER A 134 11.66 -11.80 18.12
C SER A 134 10.55 -11.28 19.06
N GLN A 135 10.91 -10.42 20.00
CA GLN A 135 9.97 -9.65 20.84
C GLN A 135 9.96 -8.17 20.49
N VAL A 136 10.78 -7.75 19.53
CA VAL A 136 10.89 -6.35 19.12
C VAL A 136 9.54 -5.85 18.62
N TRP A 137 9.01 -4.83 19.31
CA TRP A 137 7.72 -4.18 19.02
C TRP A 137 6.51 -5.10 18.94
N ARG A 138 6.57 -6.32 19.52
CA ARG A 138 5.40 -7.20 19.59
C ARG A 138 4.64 -6.94 20.90
N PRO A 139 3.30 -6.78 20.87
CA PRO A 139 2.46 -6.65 19.68
C PRO A 139 2.67 -5.30 18.97
N PHE A 140 2.52 -5.30 17.64
CA PHE A 140 2.76 -4.09 16.84
C PHE A 140 1.78 -2.98 17.21
N PRO A 141 2.26 -1.74 17.45
CA PRO A 141 1.39 -0.64 17.86
C PRO A 141 0.60 -0.06 16.68
N SER A 142 -0.60 0.44 16.97
CA SER A 142 -1.40 1.29 16.10
C SER A 142 -1.97 2.44 16.94
N ASP A 143 -2.16 3.61 16.34
CA ASP A 143 -2.79 4.76 17.00
C ASP A 143 -4.34 4.69 16.96
N ARG A 144 -4.93 3.88 16.07
CA ARG A 144 -6.39 3.72 15.92
C ARG A 144 -6.94 2.38 16.38
N PHE A 145 -6.12 1.34 16.42
CA PHE A 145 -6.53 -0.01 16.84
C PHE A 145 -5.84 -0.40 18.13
N ARG A 146 -6.62 -0.83 19.13
CA ARG A 146 -6.11 -1.18 20.46
C ARG A 146 -5.52 -2.58 20.53
N THR A 147 -5.94 -3.46 19.62
CA THR A 147 -5.54 -4.87 19.61
C THR A 147 -4.79 -5.18 18.32
N ALA A 148 -3.61 -5.77 18.43
CA ALA A 148 -2.89 -6.38 17.32
C ALA A 148 -2.67 -7.88 17.62
N ARG A 149 -3.16 -8.74 16.72
CA ARG A 149 -2.97 -10.19 16.79
C ARG A 149 -2.00 -10.61 15.70
N ILE A 150 -0.96 -11.33 16.10
CA ILE A 150 0.04 -11.88 15.18
C ILE A 150 -0.23 -13.38 15.03
N THR A 151 -0.24 -13.86 13.80
CA THR A 151 -0.22 -15.28 13.48
C THR A 151 1.08 -15.54 12.73
N ASP A 152 1.96 -16.38 13.27
CA ASP A 152 3.18 -16.77 12.58
C ASP A 152 2.93 -18.01 11.68
N GLU A 153 1.97 -18.89 12.02
CA GLU A 153 1.64 -20.09 11.23
C GLU A 153 0.12 -20.38 11.25
N PRO A 154 -0.49 -20.86 10.16
CA PRO A 154 0.09 -21.25 8.86
C PRO A 154 0.20 -20.10 7.84
N VAL A 155 -0.07 -18.87 8.28
CA VAL A 155 -0.05 -17.66 7.46
C VAL A 155 0.55 -16.52 8.28
N ASP A 156 1.59 -15.87 7.74
CA ASP A 156 2.21 -14.71 8.37
C ASP A 156 1.29 -13.50 8.29
N THR A 157 0.59 -13.22 9.39
CA THR A 157 -0.42 -12.16 9.43
C THR A 157 -0.32 -11.29 10.67
N VAL A 158 -0.67 -10.02 10.50
CA VAL A 158 -0.96 -9.09 11.59
C VAL A 158 -2.36 -8.52 11.38
N THR A 159 -3.23 -8.74 12.37
CA THR A 159 -4.61 -8.23 12.38
C THR A 159 -4.76 -7.17 13.46
N PHE A 160 -5.08 -5.95 13.06
CA PHE A 160 -5.43 -4.85 13.95
C PHE A 160 -6.95 -4.72 14.09
N THR A 161 -7.46 -4.63 15.33
CA THR A 161 -8.89 -4.59 15.69
C THR A 161 -9.13 -3.74 16.95
N ASP A 162 -10.38 -3.63 17.40
CA ASP A 162 -10.79 -2.82 18.55
C ASP A 162 -10.47 -1.33 18.32
N GLY A 163 -11.04 -0.80 17.23
CA GLY A 163 -10.76 0.53 16.72
C GLY A 163 -11.55 0.83 15.45
N ALA A 164 -11.42 2.05 14.95
CA ALA A 164 -12.03 2.46 13.69
C ALA A 164 -11.21 3.54 12.98
N VAL A 165 -11.16 3.47 11.66
CA VAL A 165 -10.61 4.53 10.79
C VAL A 165 -11.72 5.03 9.88
N MET A 166 -12.19 6.25 10.11
CA MET A 166 -13.23 6.87 9.31
C MET A 166 -12.69 7.27 7.92
N PRO A 167 -13.56 7.42 6.90
CA PRO A 167 -13.17 8.05 5.64
C PRO A 167 -12.45 9.39 5.86
N GLY A 168 -11.31 9.56 5.20
CA GLY A 168 -10.41 10.70 5.30
C GLY A 168 -9.44 10.67 6.49
N GLN A 169 -9.53 9.70 7.39
CA GLN A 169 -8.60 9.57 8.51
C GLN A 169 -7.39 8.70 8.17
N THR A 170 -6.29 8.97 8.87
CA THR A 170 -5.04 8.21 8.79
C THR A 170 -4.84 7.34 10.03
N VAL A 171 -4.22 6.17 9.86
CA VAL A 171 -3.76 5.21 10.88
C VAL A 171 -2.29 4.84 10.65
#